data_AF-A0AAW3BBW0-F1
#
_entry.id   AF-A0AAW3BBW0-F1
#
_cell.length_a   1.000
_cell.length_b   1.000
_cell.length_c   1.000
_cell.angle_alpha   90.00
_cell.angle_beta   90.00
_cell.angle_gamma   90.00
#
_symmetry.space_group_name_H-M   'P 1'
#
loop_
_entity.id
_entity.type
_entity.pdbx_description
1 polymer ?
#
loop_
_entity_poly.entity_id
_entity_poly.type
_entity_poly.pdbx_seq_one_letter_code
_entity_poly.pdbx_strand_id
1 'polypeptide(L)'
;MRRTELCLGGFTMKYKRGTGLWDEDYVNDFNANKYLSARSTMRWYYGMERLQTRNTINSRRATQSYNNNMGLHHSGRGAFERELERRGIQVDKYPLTTTTGAARVAEMVLLRRQELEAQGKAAMESQRQARRRDAPSEWYDETDGPLNPRFLASMQSNYTQVITELPSSPVTRA
;
A
#
# COMPACT_ATOMS: atom_id res chain seq x y z
N MET A 1 -13.83 -16.62 47.63
CA MET A 1 -13.19 -17.09 46.39
C MET A 1 -14.02 -16.63 45.20
N ARG A 2 -13.57 -15.64 44.42
CA ARG A 2 -14.24 -15.26 43.16
C ARG A 2 -13.98 -16.36 42.14
N ARG A 3 -15.05 -17.00 41.66
CA ARG A 3 -15.00 -17.92 40.52
C ARG A 3 -14.59 -17.10 39.30
N THR A 4 -13.37 -17.26 38.83
CA THR A 4 -12.98 -16.83 37.49
C THR A 4 -13.71 -17.75 36.52
N GLU A 5 -14.82 -17.27 35.95
CA GLU A 5 -15.42 -17.91 34.80
C GLU A 5 -14.38 -17.94 33.69
N LEU A 6 -13.93 -19.15 33.34
CA LEU A 6 -13.13 -19.37 32.15
C LEU A 6 -14.03 -19.00 30.97
N CYS A 7 -13.91 -17.78 30.45
CA CYS A 7 -14.42 -17.46 29.12
C CYS A 7 -13.63 -18.30 28.11
N LEU A 8 -14.09 -19.54 27.89
CA LEU A 8 -13.63 -20.40 26.82
C LEU A 8 -14.02 -19.70 25.53
N GLY A 9 -13.03 -19.17 24.81
CA GLY A 9 -13.26 -18.54 23.51
C GLY A 9 -13.91 -19.53 22.53
N GLY A 10 -14.94 -19.09 21.83
CA GLY A 10 -15.64 -19.88 20.79
C GLY A 10 -14.93 -19.86 19.44
N PHE A 11 -15.58 -20.46 18.44
CA PHE A 11 -15.11 -20.41 17.06
C PHE A 11 -15.07 -18.96 16.56
N THR A 12 -13.90 -18.57 16.05
CA THR A 12 -13.68 -17.33 15.29
C THR A 12 -12.78 -17.68 14.12
N MET A 13 -12.97 -17.04 12.97
CA MET A 13 -12.28 -17.37 11.71
C MET A 13 -10.81 -16.91 11.70
N LYS A 14 -9.98 -17.47 12.58
CA LYS A 14 -8.56 -17.13 12.72
C LYS A 14 -7.79 -17.28 11.39
N TYR A 15 -8.20 -18.23 10.55
CA TYR A 15 -7.60 -18.49 9.25
C TYR A 15 -7.88 -17.40 8.20
N LYS A 16 -8.90 -16.55 8.38
CA LYS A 16 -9.14 -15.36 7.53
C LYS A 16 -8.52 -14.09 8.12
N ARG A 17 -8.14 -14.12 9.39
CA ARG A 17 -7.57 -12.94 10.05
C ARG A 17 -6.15 -12.71 9.54
N GLY A 18 -5.87 -11.51 9.06
CA GLY A 18 -4.55 -11.15 8.52
C GLY A 18 -4.26 -11.73 7.12
N THR A 19 -5.30 -12.17 6.39
CA THR A 19 -5.19 -12.56 4.97
C THR A 19 -5.61 -11.45 4.00
N GLY A 20 -5.99 -10.28 4.53
CA GLY A 20 -6.30 -9.11 3.72
C GLY A 20 -5.06 -8.47 3.13
N LEU A 21 -5.26 -7.47 2.28
CA LEU A 21 -4.16 -6.71 1.71
C LEU A 21 -3.61 -5.70 2.73
N TRP A 22 -4.48 -5.23 3.63
CA TRP A 22 -4.18 -4.20 4.62
C TRP A 22 -4.57 -4.63 6.05
N ASP A 23 -4.13 -3.86 7.05
CA ASP A 23 -4.29 -4.19 8.47
C ASP A 23 -5.75 -4.05 8.97
N GLU A 24 -6.55 -3.21 8.32
CA GLU A 24 -7.97 -2.99 8.60
C GLU A 24 -8.89 -4.12 8.12
N ASP A 25 -8.41 -4.97 7.20
CA ASP A 25 -9.20 -6.03 6.60
C ASP A 25 -9.49 -7.17 7.58
N TYR A 26 -10.71 -7.72 7.52
CA TYR A 26 -11.16 -8.82 8.38
C TYR A 26 -11.07 -8.54 9.89
N VAL A 27 -11.14 -7.25 10.28
CA VAL A 27 -11.30 -6.81 11.67
C VAL A 27 -12.78 -6.48 11.92
N ASN A 28 -13.33 -6.94 13.05
CA ASN A 28 -14.68 -6.57 13.45
C ASN A 28 -14.70 -5.17 14.07
N ASP A 29 -14.61 -4.14 13.22
CA ASP A 29 -14.66 -2.73 13.61
C ASP A 29 -16.09 -2.16 13.49
N PHE A 30 -16.91 -2.42 14.50
CA PHE A 30 -18.32 -2.03 14.51
C PHE A 30 -18.58 -0.64 15.11
N ASN A 31 -17.55 0.06 15.60
CA ASN A 31 -17.71 1.31 16.34
C ASN A 31 -17.14 2.54 15.61
N ALA A 32 -16.91 2.43 14.30
CA ALA A 32 -16.50 3.54 13.46
C ALA A 32 -17.66 4.50 13.14
N ASN A 33 -17.35 5.79 13.00
CA ASN A 33 -18.31 6.81 12.56
C ASN A 33 -18.22 7.03 11.04
N LYS A 34 -19.35 7.44 10.42
CA LYS A 34 -19.40 7.76 8.97
C LYS A 34 -18.44 8.88 8.56
N TYR A 35 -18.22 9.87 9.44
CA TYR A 35 -17.27 10.95 9.24
C TYR A 35 -16.22 10.92 10.35
N LEU A 36 -14.96 10.96 9.94
CA LEU A 36 -13.80 10.98 10.82
C LEU A 36 -12.99 12.25 10.54
N SER A 37 -12.77 13.05 11.58
CA SER A 37 -11.82 14.16 11.53
C SER A 37 -10.39 13.64 11.32
N ALA A 38 -9.45 14.50 10.90
CA ALA A 38 -8.05 14.10 10.71
C ALA A 38 -7.46 13.34 11.92
N ARG A 39 -7.72 13.82 13.15
CA ARG A 39 -7.25 13.16 14.39
C ARG A 39 -7.91 11.81 14.61
N SER A 40 -9.20 11.71 14.32
CA SER A 40 -9.95 10.46 14.45
C SER A 40 -9.47 9.42 13.44
N THR A 41 -9.21 9.82 12.20
CA THR A 41 -8.67 8.97 11.14
C THR A 41 -7.26 8.49 11.47
N MET A 42 -6.37 9.36 11.94
CA MET A 42 -5.04 8.95 12.42
C MET A 42 -5.12 7.93 13.55
N ARG A 43 -6.03 8.15 14.51
CA ARG A 43 -6.24 7.22 15.63
C ARG A 43 -6.78 5.88 15.15
N TRP A 44 -7.62 5.87 14.11
CA TRP A 44 -8.15 4.67 13.50
C TRP A 44 -7.03 3.83 12.85
N TYR A 45 -6.20 4.44 12.00
CA TYR A 45 -5.02 3.77 11.40
C TYR A 45 -4.07 3.22 12.47
N TYR A 46 -3.72 4.03 13.47
CA TYR A 46 -2.91 3.57 14.60
C TYR A 46 -3.59 2.41 15.35
N GLY A 47 -4.91 2.44 15.49
CA GLY A 47 -5.71 1.38 16.11
C GLY A 47 -5.55 0.05 15.38
N MET A 48 -5.64 0.06 14.05
CA MET A 48 -5.50 -1.13 13.21
C MET A 48 -4.07 -1.70 13.24
N GLU A 49 -3.07 -0.84 13.01
CA GLU A 49 -1.65 -1.23 13.07
C GLU A 49 -1.27 -1.80 14.45
N ARG A 50 -1.70 -1.12 15.52
CA ARG A 50 -1.46 -1.56 16.90
C ARG A 50 -2.13 -2.89 17.18
N LEU A 51 -3.36 -3.10 16.69
CA LEU A 51 -4.08 -4.35 16.88
C LEU A 51 -3.30 -5.49 16.24
N GLN A 52 -2.94 -5.38 14.96
CA GLN A 52 -2.20 -6.40 14.23
C GLN A 52 -0.84 -6.71 14.86
N THR A 53 -0.09 -5.65 15.20
CA THR A 53 1.22 -5.75 15.84
C THR A 53 1.14 -6.44 17.21
N ARG A 54 0.20 -6.03 18.06
CA ARG A 54 0.04 -6.63 19.40
C ARG A 54 -0.33 -8.11 19.33
N ASN A 55 -1.22 -8.50 18.42
CA ASN A 55 -1.59 -9.91 18.27
C ASN A 55 -0.37 -10.76 17.88
N THR A 56 0.41 -10.26 16.91
CA THR A 56 1.61 -10.93 16.43
C THR A 56 2.68 -11.04 17.51
N ILE A 57 2.98 -9.95 18.23
CA ILE A 57 3.98 -9.94 19.30
C ILE A 57 3.56 -10.84 20.47
N ASN A 58 2.29 -10.76 20.89
CA ASN A 58 1.80 -11.59 22.00
C ASN A 58 1.85 -13.08 21.64
N SER A 59 1.47 -13.44 20.40
CA SER A 59 1.55 -14.83 19.91
C SER A 59 2.99 -15.34 19.84
N ARG A 60 3.92 -14.53 19.29
CA ARG A 60 5.36 -14.85 19.24
C ARG A 60 5.93 -15.05 20.63
N ARG A 61 5.71 -14.10 21.54
CA ARG A 61 6.18 -14.18 22.92
C ARG A 61 5.65 -15.42 23.63
N ALA A 62 4.34 -15.67 23.55
CA ALA A 62 3.73 -16.82 24.21
C ALA A 62 4.32 -18.14 23.72
N THR A 63 4.47 -18.30 22.39
CA THR A 63 5.06 -19.50 21.78
C THR A 63 6.53 -19.69 22.19
N GLN A 64 7.34 -18.62 22.14
CA GLN A 64 8.75 -18.69 22.52
C GLN A 64 8.93 -19.04 24.00
N SER A 65 8.15 -18.41 24.88
CA SER A 65 8.17 -18.72 26.31
C SER A 65 7.74 -20.15 26.58
N TYR A 66 6.70 -20.65 25.91
CA TYR A 66 6.26 -22.03 26.02
C TYR A 66 7.38 -23.00 25.58
N ASN A 67 7.97 -22.78 24.41
CA ASN A 67 9.05 -23.64 23.89
C ASN A 67 10.25 -23.69 24.83
N ASN A 68 10.65 -22.53 25.36
CA ASN A 68 11.76 -22.46 26.32
C ASN A 68 11.45 -23.20 27.62
N ASN A 69 10.23 -23.07 28.14
CA ASN A 69 9.79 -23.81 29.33
C ASN A 69 9.75 -25.32 29.10
N MET A 70 9.51 -25.75 27.85
CA MET A 70 9.57 -27.16 27.42
C MET A 70 10.99 -27.64 27.10
N GLY A 71 12.02 -26.81 27.29
CA GLY A 71 13.42 -27.17 27.03
C GLY A 71 13.82 -27.21 25.54
N LEU A 72 12.99 -26.64 24.66
CA LEU A 72 13.28 -26.50 23.23
C LEU A 72 13.89 -25.12 22.93
N HIS A 73 14.46 -24.95 21.74
CA HIS A 73 14.86 -23.63 21.25
C HIS A 73 13.63 -22.71 21.10
N HIS A 74 13.81 -21.38 21.05
CA HIS A 74 12.70 -20.43 20.93
C HIS A 74 11.83 -20.67 19.68
N SER A 75 12.41 -21.23 18.61
CA SER A 75 11.71 -21.62 17.38
C SER A 75 10.99 -22.97 17.45
N GLY A 76 11.11 -23.71 18.56
CA GLY A 76 10.58 -25.05 18.75
C GLY A 76 11.49 -26.18 18.26
N ARG A 77 12.69 -25.85 17.73
CA ARG A 77 13.68 -26.85 17.28
C ARG A 77 14.30 -27.58 18.48
N GLY A 78 14.47 -28.89 18.32
CA GLY A 78 15.08 -29.78 19.31
C GLY A 78 16.54 -30.08 19.01
N ALA A 79 17.07 -31.12 19.67
CA ALA A 79 18.47 -31.51 19.54
C ALA A 79 18.80 -32.08 18.14
N PHE A 80 17.84 -32.79 17.52
CA PHE A 80 18.04 -33.39 16.20
C PHE A 80 18.18 -32.32 15.11
N GLU A 81 17.27 -31.34 15.07
CA GLU A 81 17.32 -30.25 14.10
C GLU A 81 18.61 -29.43 14.28
N ARG A 82 19.02 -29.18 15.54
CA ARG A 82 20.27 -28.49 15.84
C ARG A 82 21.50 -29.25 15.35
N GLU A 83 21.49 -30.58 15.44
CA GLU A 83 22.59 -31.41 14.94
C GLU A 83 22.64 -31.46 13.40
N LEU A 84 21.49 -31.47 12.73
CA LEU A 84 21.43 -31.32 11.28
C LEU A 84 22.00 -29.97 10.83
N GLU A 85 21.61 -28.88 11.49
CA GLU A 85 22.18 -27.55 11.25
C GLU A 85 23.69 -27.51 11.49
N ARG A 86 24.17 -28.13 12.57
CA ARG A 86 25.62 -28.25 12.87
C ARG A 86 26.37 -28.96 11.75
N ARG A 87 25.73 -29.92 11.08
CA ARG A 87 26.27 -30.64 9.92
C ARG A 87 26.09 -29.89 8.59
N GLY A 88 25.48 -28.71 8.60
CA GLY A 88 25.18 -27.93 7.40
C GLY A 88 24.06 -28.51 6.54
N ILE A 89 23.24 -29.41 7.10
CA ILE A 89 22.12 -30.03 6.39
C ILE A 89 20.88 -29.17 6.56
N GLN A 90 20.17 -28.91 5.46
CA GLN A 90 18.91 -28.19 5.48
C GLN A 90 17.83 -28.98 6.23
N VAL A 91 17.25 -28.37 7.26
CA VAL A 91 16.23 -29.00 8.11
C VAL A 91 14.84 -28.93 7.47
N ASP A 92 14.42 -27.74 7.03
CA ASP A 92 13.07 -27.54 6.49
C ASP A 92 12.97 -28.07 5.07
N LYS A 93 11.90 -28.80 4.76
CA LYS A 93 11.61 -29.26 3.39
C LYS A 93 11.45 -28.09 2.39
N TYR A 94 10.86 -26.98 2.84
CA TYR A 94 10.61 -25.79 2.03
C TYR A 94 11.15 -24.55 2.75
N PRO A 95 12.34 -24.04 2.38
CA PRO A 95 12.92 -22.85 2.99
C PRO A 95 12.23 -21.61 2.40
N LEU A 96 11.27 -21.04 3.12
CA LEU A 96 10.52 -19.87 2.65
C LEU A 96 11.41 -18.62 2.59
N THR A 97 11.04 -17.68 1.72
CA THR A 97 11.74 -16.40 1.56
C THR A 97 11.82 -15.65 2.89
N THR A 98 13.03 -15.23 3.26
CA THR A 98 13.28 -14.48 4.49
C THR A 98 12.91 -13.00 4.35
N THR A 99 12.92 -12.27 5.46
CA THR A 99 12.69 -10.81 5.48
C THR A 99 13.69 -10.06 4.60
N THR A 100 14.96 -10.47 4.58
CA THR A 100 15.99 -9.90 3.70
C THR A 100 15.67 -10.15 2.23
N GLY A 101 15.23 -11.36 1.88
CA GLY A 101 14.83 -11.69 0.51
C GLY A 101 13.65 -10.85 0.03
N ALA A 102 12.61 -10.72 0.85
CA ALA A 102 11.45 -9.89 0.53
C ALA A 102 11.81 -8.41 0.39
N ALA A 103 12.60 -7.85 1.32
CA ALA A 103 13.06 -6.47 1.26
C ALA A 103 13.92 -6.19 0.02
N ARG A 104 14.81 -7.12 -0.34
CA ARG A 104 15.68 -6.97 -1.51
C ARG A 104 14.90 -6.97 -2.82
N VAL A 105 13.88 -7.83 -2.93
CA VAL A 105 13.00 -7.85 -4.10
C VAL A 105 12.22 -6.53 -4.20
N ALA A 106 11.67 -6.02 -3.09
CA ALA A 106 10.97 -4.74 -3.07
C ALA A 106 11.88 -3.57 -3.49
N GLU A 107 13.10 -3.51 -2.93
CA GLU A 107 14.10 -2.50 -3.27
C GLU A 107 14.44 -2.54 -4.76
N MET A 108 14.78 -3.72 -5.30
CA MET A 108 15.11 -3.90 -6.71
C MET A 108 13.97 -3.44 -7.63
N VAL A 109 12.72 -3.75 -7.27
CA VAL A 109 11.54 -3.32 -8.03
C VAL A 109 11.41 -1.80 -8.00
N LEU A 110 11.56 -1.16 -6.85
CA LEU A 110 11.46 0.30 -6.72
C LEU A 110 12.55 1.03 -7.50
N LEU A 111 13.81 0.57 -7.42
CA LEU A 111 14.91 1.15 -8.19
C LEU A 111 14.66 1.05 -9.70
N ARG A 112 14.19 -0.12 -10.17
CA ARG A 112 13.82 -0.28 -11.57
C ARG A 112 12.68 0.64 -11.98
N ARG A 113 11.69 0.85 -11.12
CA ARG A 113 10.57 1.77 -11.40
C ARG A 113 11.06 3.21 -11.52
N GLN A 114 11.95 3.65 -10.64
CA GLN A 114 12.56 4.99 -10.72
C GLN A 114 13.31 5.20 -12.03
N GLU A 115 14.09 4.22 -12.48
CA GLU A 115 14.80 4.30 -13.76
C GLU A 115 13.83 4.38 -14.94
N LEU A 116 12.77 3.56 -14.93
CA LEU A 116 11.73 3.61 -15.97
C LEU A 116 10.95 4.93 -15.95
N GLU A 117 10.72 5.52 -14.78
CA GLU A 117 10.08 6.83 -14.65
C GLU A 117 10.98 7.94 -15.19
N ALA A 118 12.30 7.87 -14.97
CA ALA A 118 13.25 8.82 -15.54
C ALA A 118 13.30 8.73 -17.07
N GLN A 119 13.40 7.51 -17.61
CA GLN A 119 13.37 7.27 -19.05
C GLN A 119 12.02 7.70 -19.67
N GLY A 120 10.93 7.34 -19.00
CA GLY A 120 9.57 7.72 -19.39
C GLY A 120 9.39 9.24 -19.40
N LYS A 121 9.90 9.95 -18.39
CA LYS A 121 9.88 11.41 -18.33
C LYS A 121 10.62 12.03 -19.51
N ALA A 122 11.85 11.59 -19.79
CA ALA A 122 12.65 12.12 -20.90
C ALA A 122 11.98 11.87 -22.27
N ALA A 123 11.43 10.66 -22.48
CA ALA A 123 10.71 10.33 -23.70
C ALA A 123 9.40 11.13 -23.85
N MET A 124 8.65 11.32 -22.76
CA MET A 124 7.42 12.10 -22.78
C MET A 124 7.68 13.59 -23.01
N GLU A 125 8.79 14.12 -22.49
CA GLU A 125 9.20 15.50 -22.71
C GLU A 125 9.56 15.77 -24.17
N SER A 126 10.38 14.90 -24.79
CA SER A 126 10.72 15.03 -26.20
C SER A 126 9.49 14.90 -27.10
N GLN A 127 8.58 13.96 -26.82
CA GLN A 127 7.33 13.82 -27.54
C GLN A 127 6.42 15.04 -27.37
N ARG A 128 6.34 15.60 -26.15
CA ARG A 128 5.53 16.80 -25.89
C ARG A 128 6.06 18.02 -26.63
N GLN A 129 7.38 18.21 -26.63
CA GLN A 129 8.01 19.29 -27.39
C GLN A 129 7.76 19.13 -28.89
N ALA A 130 7.94 17.92 -29.44
CA ALA A 130 7.67 17.63 -30.85
C ALA A 130 6.19 17.80 -31.24
N ARG A 131 5.26 17.59 -30.31
CA ARG A 131 3.81 17.76 -30.54
C ARG A 131 3.27 19.12 -30.11
N ARG A 132 4.13 20.05 -29.65
CA ARG A 132 3.70 21.40 -29.31
C ARG A 132 3.12 22.07 -30.55
N ARG A 133 1.99 22.74 -30.39
CA ARG A 133 1.28 23.44 -31.48
C ARG A 133 1.15 24.90 -31.12
N ASP A 134 1.15 25.79 -32.12
CA ASP A 134 0.95 27.21 -31.85
C ASP A 134 -0.49 27.51 -31.42
N ALA A 135 -1.46 26.84 -32.04
CA ALA A 135 -2.89 26.98 -31.78
C ALA A 135 -3.54 25.63 -31.39
N PRO A 136 -4.64 25.66 -30.61
CA PRO A 136 -5.45 24.48 -30.33
C PRO A 136 -6.01 23.80 -31.59
N SER A 137 -6.34 22.53 -31.49
CA SER A 137 -7.10 21.83 -32.55
C SER A 137 -8.60 21.95 -32.31
N GLU A 138 -9.38 21.12 -33.00
CA GLU A 138 -10.85 21.08 -32.98
C GLU A 138 -11.48 20.95 -31.58
N TRP A 139 -10.71 20.55 -30.55
CA TRP A 139 -11.23 20.49 -29.19
C TRP A 139 -11.52 21.88 -28.59
N TYR A 140 -10.91 22.94 -29.13
CA TYR A 140 -11.16 24.32 -28.71
C TYR A 140 -12.32 24.90 -29.52
N ASP A 141 -13.51 24.38 -29.22
CA ASP A 141 -14.78 24.72 -29.85
C ASP A 141 -15.89 24.70 -28.78
N GLU A 142 -16.78 25.69 -28.81
CA GLU A 142 -17.85 25.87 -27.82
C GLU A 142 -19.25 25.51 -28.37
N THR A 143 -19.31 24.85 -29.51
CA THR A 143 -20.58 24.46 -30.16
C THR A 143 -21.48 23.61 -29.24
N ASP A 144 -20.88 22.65 -28.52
CA ASP A 144 -21.59 21.73 -27.62
C ASP A 144 -21.65 22.23 -26.17
N GLY A 145 -21.00 23.35 -25.84
CA GLY A 145 -20.97 23.92 -24.50
C GLY A 145 -19.72 24.77 -24.22
N PRO A 146 -19.73 25.57 -23.15
CA PRO A 146 -18.63 26.49 -22.84
C PRO A 146 -17.36 25.74 -22.40
N LEU A 147 -16.19 26.29 -22.76
CA LEU A 147 -14.91 25.78 -22.29
C LEU A 147 -14.70 26.10 -20.81
N ASN A 148 -13.90 25.28 -20.12
CA ASN A 148 -13.56 25.47 -18.71
C ASN A 148 -12.31 26.35 -18.56
N PRO A 149 -12.39 27.59 -18.02
CA PRO A 149 -11.25 28.48 -17.90
C PRO A 149 -10.09 27.91 -17.06
N ARG A 150 -10.39 27.10 -16.03
CA ARG A 150 -9.35 26.46 -15.19
C ARG A 150 -8.55 25.43 -15.98
N PHE A 151 -9.21 24.72 -16.90
CA PHE A 151 -8.55 23.77 -17.77
C PHE A 151 -7.69 24.51 -18.82
N LEU A 152 -8.21 25.58 -19.41
CA LEU A 152 -7.46 26.42 -20.35
C LEU A 152 -6.19 27.00 -19.73
N ALA A 153 -6.26 27.47 -18.48
CA ALA A 153 -5.08 27.94 -17.74
C ALA A 153 -4.00 26.86 -17.60
N SER A 154 -4.40 25.60 -17.37
CA SER A 154 -3.47 24.46 -17.30
C SER A 154 -2.89 24.10 -18.66
N MET A 155 -3.69 24.26 -19.72
CA MET A 155 -3.32 23.94 -21.10
C MET A 155 -2.48 25.01 -21.80
N GLN A 156 -2.49 26.26 -21.30
CA GLN A 156 -1.78 27.39 -21.91
C GLN A 156 -0.29 27.11 -22.18
N SER A 157 0.36 26.36 -21.29
CA SER A 157 1.77 25.97 -21.44
C SER A 157 2.07 25.14 -22.70
N ASN A 158 1.06 24.48 -23.28
CA ASN A 158 1.20 23.65 -24.48
C ASN A 158 1.06 24.45 -25.79
N TYR A 159 0.64 25.71 -25.72
CA TYR A 159 0.39 26.56 -26.89
C TYR A 159 1.28 27.79 -26.89
N THR A 160 1.40 28.43 -28.06
CA THR A 160 2.09 29.72 -28.20
C THR A 160 1.08 30.86 -28.13
N GLN A 161 -0.10 30.67 -28.74
CA GLN A 161 -1.20 31.62 -28.66
C GLN A 161 -1.85 31.61 -27.28
N VAL A 162 -2.36 32.77 -26.87
CA VAL A 162 -3.14 32.91 -25.65
C VAL A 162 -4.52 32.27 -25.87
N ILE A 163 -4.83 31.24 -25.09
CA ILE A 163 -6.09 30.48 -25.17
C ILE A 163 -6.98 30.71 -23.95
N THR A 164 -6.49 31.42 -22.94
CA THR A 164 -7.20 31.69 -21.69
C THR A 164 -8.20 32.83 -21.78
N GLU A 165 -8.02 33.73 -22.75
CA GLU A 165 -8.88 34.90 -22.94
C GLU A 165 -10.04 34.52 -23.86
N LEU A 166 -11.15 34.07 -23.25
CA LEU A 166 -12.38 33.75 -23.99
C LEU A 166 -13.21 35.02 -24.22
N PRO A 167 -13.72 35.25 -25.45
CA PRO A 167 -14.68 36.30 -25.72
C PRO A 167 -16.04 36.01 -25.04
N SER A 168 -16.89 37.03 -24.95
CA SER A 168 -18.23 36.90 -24.37
C SER A 168 -19.21 36.11 -25.26
N SER A 169 -18.93 36.00 -26.55
CA SER A 169 -19.67 35.17 -27.50
C SER A 169 -19.00 33.80 -27.61
N PRO A 170 -19.77 32.70 -27.83
CA PRO A 170 -19.20 31.37 -27.94
C PRO A 170 -18.15 31.29 -29.05
N VAL A 171 -16.99 30.71 -28.74
CA VAL A 171 -15.95 30.46 -29.74
C VAL A 171 -16.37 29.25 -30.57
N THR A 172 -16.92 29.47 -31.76
CA THR A 172 -17.21 28.41 -32.71
C THR A 172 -16.22 28.43 -33.87
N ARG A 173 -15.72 27.26 -34.27
CA ARG A 173 -15.01 27.13 -35.55
C ARG A 173 -16.01 26.88 -36.67
N ALA A 174 -15.84 27.58 -37.79
CA ALA A 174 -16.63 27.39 -39.01
C ALA A 174 -16.26 26.09 -39.75
#